data_AF-A0A484KUY1-F1
#
_entry.id   AF-A0A484KUY1-F1
#
_cell.length_a   1.000
_cell.length_b   1.000
_cell.length_c   1.000
_cell.angle_alpha   90.00
_cell.angle_beta   90.00
_cell.angle_gamma   90.00
#
_symmetry.space_group_name_H-M   'P 1'
#
loop_
_entity.id
_entity.type
_entity.pdbx_description
1 polymer ?
#
loop_
_entity_poly.entity_id
_entity_poly.type
_entity_poly.pdbx_seq_one_letter_code
_entity_poly.pdbx_strand_id
1 'polypeptide(L)'
;MKEDEKVDDMFDRFSKIINDLHALKKTYAHKDLGRKILQSLTPEWRSKANAIYESIGVSNVTIDGLRGNLKTYESTILTPSLDEQKKRIALKATKETVEEESSDEDNEFDLIIKKFHKFYEERAREQMKEA
;
A
#
# COMPACT_ATOMS: atom_id res chain seq x y z
N MET A 1 -10.05 9.54 9.13
CA MET A 1 -9.69 9.64 7.71
C MET A 1 -10.97 9.86 6.92
N LYS A 2 -10.98 10.77 5.94
CA LYS A 2 -12.11 10.90 5.00
C LYS A 2 -11.91 9.91 3.84
N GLU A 3 -12.97 9.60 3.11
CA GLU A 3 -12.96 8.60 2.02
C GLU A 3 -11.91 8.92 0.93
N ASP A 4 -11.75 10.19 0.54
CA ASP A 4 -10.77 10.62 -0.46
C ASP A 4 -9.50 11.26 0.11
N GLU A 5 -9.28 11.14 1.42
CA GLU A 5 -8.10 11.74 2.07
C GLU A 5 -6.89 10.82 1.96
N LYS A 6 -5.74 11.35 1.56
CA LYS A 6 -4.50 10.57 1.49
C LYS A 6 -3.98 10.22 2.88
N VAL A 7 -3.24 9.11 2.97
CA VAL A 7 -2.58 8.68 4.21
C VAL A 7 -1.68 9.80 4.76
N ASP A 8 -0.93 10.49 3.90
CA ASP A 8 -0.08 11.62 4.32
C ASP A 8 -0.86 12.76 4.97
N ASP A 9 -1.95 13.21 4.35
CA ASP A 9 -2.78 14.30 4.87
C ASP A 9 -3.38 13.95 6.25
N MET A 10 -3.74 12.68 6.43
CA MET A 10 -4.24 12.17 7.70
C MET A 10 -3.15 12.20 8.79
N PHE A 11 -1.91 11.78 8.46
CA PHE A 11 -0.77 11.82 9.37
C PHE A 11 -0.34 13.25 9.73
N ASP A 12 -0.45 14.19 8.80
CA ASP A 12 -0.15 15.61 9.06
C ASP A 12 -1.13 16.22 10.07
N ARG A 13 -2.43 15.93 9.94
CA ARG A 13 -3.43 16.33 10.95
C ARG A 13 -3.17 15.68 12.30
N PHE A 14 -2.79 14.40 12.32
CA PHE A 14 -2.41 13.71 13.55
C PHE A 14 -1.19 14.36 14.22
N SER A 15 -0.19 14.74 13.43
CA SER A 15 1.01 15.41 13.93
C SER A 15 0.69 16.75 14.55
N LYS A 16 -0.21 17.53 13.94
CA LYS A 16 -0.74 18.77 14.53
C LYS A 16 -1.43 18.51 15.88
N ILE A 17 -2.30 17.51 15.96
CA ILE A 17 -2.98 17.14 17.21
C ILE A 17 -1.99 16.73 18.28
N ILE A 18 -0.97 15.92 17.94
CA ILE A 18 0.07 15.50 18.88
C ILE A 18 0.87 16.71 19.39
N ASN A 19 1.20 17.65 18.51
CA ASN A 19 1.90 18.87 18.89
C ASN A 19 1.05 19.75 19.82
N ASP A 20 -0.24 19.91 19.52
CA ASP A 20 -1.19 20.66 20.36
C ASP A 20 -1.33 20.00 21.74
N LEU A 21 -1.40 18.66 21.79
CA LEU A 21 -1.43 17.89 23.04
C LEU A 21 -0.14 18.06 23.84
N HIS A 22 1.00 18.07 23.16
CA HIS A 22 2.30 18.30 23.78
C HIS A 22 2.38 19.72 24.38
N ALA A 23 1.85 20.73 23.69
CA ALA A 23 1.71 22.09 24.22
C ALA A 23 0.82 22.14 25.47
N LEU A 24 -0.19 21.28 25.55
CA LEU A 24 -1.05 21.09 26.73
C LEU A 24 -0.42 20.19 27.82
N LYS A 25 0.86 19.81 27.69
CA LYS A 25 1.61 18.88 28.57
C LYS A 25 0.96 17.50 28.71
N LYS A 26 0.17 17.08 27.72
CA LYS A 26 -0.41 15.73 27.63
C LYS A 26 0.40 14.92 26.63
N THR A 27 1.16 13.95 27.13
CA THR A 27 1.94 13.03 26.29
C THR A 27 1.25 11.67 26.22
N TYR A 28 1.40 11.00 25.10
CA TYR A 28 0.89 9.65 24.87
C TYR A 28 2.05 8.73 24.51
N ALA A 29 1.97 7.47 24.94
CA ALA A 29 2.93 6.47 24.49
C ALA A 29 2.72 6.17 22.99
N HIS A 30 3.79 5.83 22.27
CA HIS A 30 3.72 5.48 20.85
C HIS A 30 2.71 4.37 20.56
N LYS A 31 2.58 3.40 21.47
CA LYS A 31 1.57 2.33 21.40
C LYS A 31 0.14 2.87 21.38
N ASP A 32 -0.15 3.86 22.21
CA ASP A 32 -1.48 4.47 22.31
C ASP A 32 -1.78 5.35 21.10
N LEU A 33 -0.77 6.06 20.60
CA LEU A 33 -0.87 6.84 19.37
C LEU A 33 -1.14 5.93 18.16
N GLY A 34 -0.39 4.83 18.01
CA GLY A 34 -0.61 3.86 16.94
C GLY A 34 -2.02 3.26 16.97
N ARG A 35 -2.52 2.94 18.16
CA ARG A 35 -3.91 2.46 18.34
C ARG A 35 -4.93 3.52 17.91
N LYS A 36 -4.74 4.78 18.30
CA LYS A 36 -5.63 5.89 17.93
C LYS A 36 -5.63 6.15 16.43
N ILE A 37 -4.47 6.07 15.78
CA ILE A 37 -4.35 6.19 14.32
C ILE A 37 -5.15 5.09 13.64
N LEU A 38 -4.93 3.82 14.01
CA LEU A 38 -5.66 2.68 13.45
C LEU A 38 -7.18 2.79 13.66
N GLN A 39 -7.63 3.29 14.81
CA GLN A 39 -9.05 3.53 15.09
C GLN A 39 -9.66 4.69 14.29
N SER A 40 -8.85 5.62 13.80
CA SER A 40 -9.31 6.78 13.05
C SER A 40 -9.45 6.53 11.54
N LEU A 41 -9.05 5.35 11.06
CA LEU A 41 -9.17 4.95 9.65
C LEU A 41 -10.63 4.66 9.29
N THR A 42 -10.96 4.75 7.99
CA THR A 42 -12.32 4.44 7.49
C THR A 42 -12.62 2.94 7.60
N PRO A 43 -13.91 2.54 7.57
CA PRO A 43 -14.31 1.13 7.70
C PRO A 43 -13.66 0.19 6.69
N GLU A 44 -13.40 0.67 5.47
CA GLU A 44 -12.75 -0.07 4.39
C GLU A 44 -11.34 -0.56 4.77
N TRP A 45 -10.66 0.21 5.63
CA TRP A 45 -9.32 -0.10 6.11
C TRP A 45 -9.34 -1.01 7.35
N ARG A 46 -10.51 -1.34 7.93
CA ARG A 46 -10.60 -2.09 9.21
C ARG A 46 -9.97 -3.48 9.13
N SER A 47 -10.22 -4.23 8.07
CA SER A 47 -9.65 -5.57 7.90
C SER A 47 -8.12 -5.52 7.82
N LYS A 48 -7.57 -4.52 7.11
CA LYS A 48 -6.12 -4.31 7.00
C LYS A 48 -5.53 -3.77 8.30
N ALA A 49 -6.21 -2.83 8.95
CA ALA A 49 -5.84 -2.26 10.24
C ALA A 49 -5.75 -3.32 11.34
N ASN A 50 -6.71 -4.24 11.38
CA ASN A 50 -6.70 -5.39 12.30
C ASN A 50 -5.55 -6.35 11.96
N ALA A 51 -5.35 -6.69 10.68
CA ALA A 51 -4.24 -7.55 10.28
C ALA A 51 -2.87 -6.93 10.61
N ILE A 52 -2.71 -5.62 10.41
CA ILE A 52 -1.53 -4.84 10.81
C ILE A 52 -1.37 -4.90 12.33
N TYR A 53 -2.44 -4.67 13.10
CA TYR A 53 -2.42 -4.72 14.55
C TYR A 53 -2.06 -6.11 15.10
N GLU A 54 -2.65 -7.17 14.55
CA GLU A 54 -2.40 -8.57 14.92
C GLU A 54 -0.99 -9.03 14.51
N SER A 55 -0.55 -8.67 13.30
CA SER A 55 0.80 -8.96 12.79
C SER A 55 1.88 -8.23 13.58
N ILE A 56 1.59 -7.02 14.06
CA ILE A 56 2.49 -6.25 14.89
C ILE A 56 2.50 -6.78 16.32
N GLY A 57 1.32 -7.23 16.79
CA GLY A 57 1.05 -8.25 17.81
C GLY A 57 1.59 -8.01 19.22
N VAL A 58 2.86 -7.64 19.36
CA VAL A 58 3.60 -7.60 20.62
C VAL A 58 4.89 -6.76 20.56
N SER A 59 5.32 -6.31 19.36
CA SER A 59 6.56 -5.56 19.17
C SER A 59 6.28 -4.06 19.05
N ASN A 60 7.17 -3.24 19.60
CA ASN A 60 7.01 -1.79 19.74
C ASN A 60 6.81 -1.14 18.36
N VAL A 61 5.55 -0.89 17.95
CA VAL A 61 5.28 -0.29 16.64
C VAL A 61 5.80 1.14 16.62
N THR A 62 6.68 1.43 15.68
CA THR A 62 7.04 2.80 15.36
C THR A 62 5.93 3.43 14.53
N ILE A 63 5.63 4.69 14.81
CA ILE A 63 4.62 5.45 14.06
C ILE A 63 5.00 5.52 12.57
N ASP A 64 6.30 5.59 12.27
CA ASP A 64 6.83 5.58 10.91
C ASP A 64 6.61 4.23 10.21
N GLY A 65 6.79 3.11 10.92
CA GLY A 65 6.48 1.78 10.39
C GLY A 65 5.00 1.62 10.07
N LEU A 66 4.13 2.15 10.94
CA LEU A 66 2.69 2.20 10.69
C LEU A 66 2.35 3.05 9.45
N ARG A 67 2.95 4.23 9.31
CA ARG A 67 2.80 5.10 8.14
C ARG A 67 3.21 4.40 6.86
N GLY A 68 4.36 3.72 6.87
CA GLY A 68 4.85 2.95 5.72
C GLY A 68 3.89 1.85 5.29
N ASN A 69 3.39 1.04 6.24
CA ASN A 69 2.44 -0.03 5.95
C ASN A 69 1.12 0.49 5.36
N LEU A 70 0.62 1.62 5.88
CA LEU A 70 -0.60 2.25 5.38
C LEU A 70 -0.40 2.81 3.97
N LYS A 71 0.74 3.45 3.69
CA LYS A 71 1.09 3.90 2.33
C LYS A 71 1.19 2.75 1.33
N THR A 72 1.80 1.63 1.72
CA THR A 72 1.86 0.46 0.84
C THR A 72 0.46 -0.02 0.48
N TYR A 73 -0.47 -0.03 1.44
CA TYR A 73 -1.85 -0.42 1.16
C TYR A 73 -2.60 0.61 0.31
N GLU A 74 -2.37 1.92 0.54
CA GLU A 74 -2.87 3.01 -0.33
C GLU A 74 -2.47 2.78 -1.80
N SER A 75 -1.19 2.45 -2.04
CA SER A 75 -0.71 2.12 -3.38
C SER A 75 -1.37 0.87 -3.98
N THR A 76 -1.66 -0.15 -3.17
CA THR A 76 -2.38 -1.37 -3.65
C THR A 76 -3.88 -1.15 -3.87
N ILE A 77 -4.48 -0.11 -3.30
CA ILE A 77 -5.87 0.28 -3.62
C ILE A 77 -5.88 1.11 -4.91
N LEU A 78 -4.90 2.00 -5.09
CA LEU A 78 -4.75 2.82 -6.30
C LEU A 78 -4.31 2.01 -7.54
N THR A 79 -3.60 0.90 -7.34
CA THR A 79 -3.32 -0.08 -8.39
C THR A 79 -4.24 -1.27 -8.16
N PRO A 80 -5.38 -1.41 -8.85
CA PRO A 80 -6.15 -2.64 -8.81
C PRO A 80 -5.37 -3.72 -9.57
N SER A 81 -4.29 -4.21 -8.96
CA SER A 81 -3.51 -5.33 -9.42
C SER A 81 -4.36 -6.58 -9.26
N LEU A 82 -5.14 -6.88 -10.30
CA LEU A 82 -5.60 -8.19 -10.79
C LEU A 82 -6.33 -9.17 -9.84
N ASP A 83 -6.22 -9.05 -8.51
CA ASP A 83 -6.73 -10.04 -7.55
C ASP A 83 -8.18 -9.78 -7.12
N GLU A 84 -8.71 -8.55 -7.27
CA GLU A 84 -10.15 -8.30 -7.05
C GLU A 84 -11.03 -8.78 -8.22
N GLN A 85 -10.48 -8.99 -9.42
CA GLN A 85 -11.23 -9.61 -10.51
C GLN A 85 -11.47 -11.12 -10.31
N LYS A 86 -10.68 -11.80 -9.46
CA LYS A 86 -10.85 -13.25 -9.23
C LYS A 86 -12.04 -13.63 -8.35
N LYS A 87 -12.74 -12.67 -7.72
CA LYS A 87 -13.95 -12.96 -6.93
C LYS A 87 -15.26 -12.73 -7.68
N ARG A 88 -15.23 -12.36 -8.97
CA ARG A 88 -16.44 -12.07 -9.76
C ARG A 88 -16.61 -12.82 -11.09
N ILE A 89 -15.86 -13.89 -11.35
CA ILE A 89 -16.08 -14.71 -12.55
C ILE A 89 -16.58 -16.09 -12.15
N ALA A 90 -17.90 -16.20 -12.00
CA ALA A 90 -18.58 -17.49 -12.20
C ALA A 90 -18.38 -17.88 -13.67
N LEU A 91 -17.60 -18.93 -13.89
CA LEU A 91 -17.26 -19.47 -15.21
C LEU A 91 -18.53 -19.98 -15.89
N LYS A 92 -19.05 -19.22 -16.87
CA LYS A 92 -20.02 -19.71 -17.84
C LYS A 92 -19.35 -19.76 -19.21
N ALA A 93 -18.98 -20.98 -19.59
CA ALA A 93 -18.50 -21.28 -20.93
C ALA A 93 -19.67 -21.18 -21.91
N THR A 94 -19.61 -20.21 -22.83
CA THR A 94 -20.34 -20.26 -24.09
C THR A 94 -19.54 -19.55 -25.17
N LYS A 95 -19.62 -20.14 -26.36
CA LYS A 95 -18.77 -20.04 -27.53
C LYS A 95 -19.10 -18.82 -28.40
N GLU A 96 -18.07 -18.39 -29.13
CA GLU A 96 -18.10 -17.69 -30.44
C GLU A 96 -18.29 -16.16 -30.53
N THR A 97 -17.16 -15.52 -30.88
CA THR A 97 -16.91 -14.57 -31.98
C THR A 97 -17.37 -13.10 -31.91
N VAL A 98 -16.43 -12.27 -32.39
CA VAL A 98 -16.53 -10.96 -33.05
C VAL A 98 -15.99 -9.76 -32.23
N GLU A 99 -14.73 -9.44 -32.55
CA GLU A 99 -14.14 -8.15 -32.95
C GLU A 99 -14.15 -6.90 -32.03
N GLU A 100 -12.96 -6.27 -32.04
CA GLU A 100 -12.62 -4.83 -31.89
C GLU A 100 -12.68 -4.16 -30.51
N GLU A 101 -11.51 -4.03 -29.86
CA GLU A 101 -10.76 -2.75 -29.75
C GLU A 101 -9.44 -3.02 -28.99
N SER A 102 -8.32 -3.02 -29.72
CA SER A 102 -6.98 -3.10 -29.15
C SER A 102 -6.55 -1.70 -28.73
N SER A 103 -6.70 -1.36 -27.45
CA SER A 103 -6.13 -0.15 -26.88
C SER A 103 -4.66 -0.41 -26.53
N ASP A 104 -3.75 0.20 -27.28
CA ASP A 104 -2.29 0.20 -27.11
C ASP A 104 -1.84 0.83 -25.77
N GLU A 105 -2.09 0.17 -24.63
CA GLU A 105 -1.50 0.52 -23.32
C GLU A 105 -0.43 -0.49 -22.85
N ASP A 106 -0.07 -1.48 -23.67
CA ASP A 106 0.91 -2.51 -23.32
C ASP A 106 2.37 -2.03 -23.45
N ASN A 107 2.62 -0.86 -24.06
CA ASN A 107 3.97 -0.39 -24.34
C ASN A 107 4.72 0.14 -23.10
N GLU A 108 4.06 0.69 -22.08
CA GLU A 108 4.77 1.30 -20.94
C GLU A 108 5.28 0.24 -19.95
N PHE A 109 4.47 -0.77 -19.67
CA PHE A 109 4.86 -1.88 -18.80
C PHE A 109 5.98 -2.73 -19.42
N ASP A 110 5.94 -2.97 -20.73
CA ASP A 110 7.01 -3.69 -21.43
C ASP A 110 8.36 -2.96 -21.37
N LEU A 111 8.34 -1.63 -21.45
CA LEU A 111 9.56 -0.82 -21.29
C LEU A 111 10.13 -0.92 -19.87
N ILE A 112 9.27 -0.96 -18.85
CA ILE A 112 9.68 -1.11 -17.45
C ILE A 112 10.26 -2.51 -17.22
N ILE A 113 9.57 -3.57 -17.65
CA ILE A 113 10.04 -4.96 -17.53
C ILE A 113 11.40 -5.14 -18.21
N LYS A 114 11.58 -4.57 -19.41
CA LYS A 114 12.83 -4.63 -20.17
C LYS A 114 13.98 -3.88 -19.48
N LYS A 115 13.71 -2.75 -18.82
CA LYS A 115 14.71 -2.04 -17.99
C LYS A 115 15.11 -2.86 -16.77
N PHE A 116 14.15 -3.49 -16.09
CA PHE A 116 14.43 -4.35 -14.95
C PHE A 116 15.28 -5.56 -15.34
N HIS A 117 14.95 -6.24 -16.45
CA HIS A 117 15.74 -7.39 -16.91
C HIS A 117 17.18 -7.00 -17.24
N LYS A 118 17.37 -5.86 -17.91
CA LYS A 118 18.69 -5.33 -18.23
C LYS A 118 19.51 -5.02 -16.97
N PHE A 119 18.89 -4.45 -15.95
CA PHE A 119 19.53 -4.14 -14.67
C PHE A 119 20.06 -5.40 -13.96
N TYR A 120 19.28 -6.49 -13.96
CA TYR A 120 19.70 -7.75 -13.35
C TYR A 120 20.83 -8.44 -14.14
N GLU A 121 20.78 -8.41 -15.47
CA GLU A 121 21.84 -8.98 -16.31
C GLU A 121 23.16 -8.21 -16.22
N GLU A 122 23.10 -6.90 -16.01
CA GLU A 122 24.28 -6.05 -15.82
C GLU A 122 24.94 -6.33 -14.46
N ARG A 123 24.12 -6.44 -13.40
CA ARG A 123 24.58 -6.77 -12.05
C ARG A 123 25.14 -8.20 -11.93
N ALA A 124 24.56 -9.16 -12.66
CA ALA A 124 25.08 -10.53 -12.73
C ALA A 124 26.42 -10.60 -13.47
N ARG A 125 26.63 -9.75 -14.49
CA ARG A 125 27.90 -9.64 -15.22
C ARG A 125 29.00 -8.95 -14.41
N GLU A 126 28.65 -7.98 -13.57
CA GLU A 126 29.60 -7.33 -12.66
C GLU A 126 30.13 -8.30 -11.60
N GLN A 127 29.26 -9.14 -11.03
CA GLN A 127 29.63 -10.18 -10.05
C GLN A 127 30.57 -11.27 -10.63
N MET A 128 30.49 -11.55 -11.94
CA MET A 128 31.41 -12.48 -12.62
C MET A 128 32.76 -11.86 -13.01
N LYS A 129 32.91 -10.53 -12.97
CA LYS A 129 34.17 -9.84 -13.28
C LYS A 129 35.07 -9.64 -12.05
N GLU A 130 34.53 -9.84 -10.86
CA GLU A 130 35.21 -9.65 -9.57
C GLU A 130 35.58 -10.99 -8.90
N ALA A 131 35.35 -12.12 -9.58
CA ALA A 131 35.76 -13.47 -9.20
C ALA A 131 36.88 -13.99 -10.12
#